data_AF-A0A6G0XKT5-F1
#
_entry.id   AF-A0A6G0XKT5-F1
#
_cell.length_a   1.000
_cell.length_b   1.000
_cell.length_c   1.000
_cell.angle_alpha   90.00
_cell.angle_beta   90.00
_cell.angle_gamma   90.00
#
_symmetry.space_group_name_H-M   'P 1'
#
loop_
_entity.id
_entity.type
_entity.pdbx_description
1 polymer ?
#
loop_
_entity_poly.entity_id
_entity_poly.type
_entity_poly.pdbx_seq_one_letter_code
_entity_poly.pdbx_strand_id
1 'polypeptide(L)'
;MSYQTVDSTNSRDDAIHVQNALLFVADRTSRQRNERRRYSTQPREDHDDPDTISPIYDKHVRCGGTDGIKSFTNFSQSEFEDIWYAVKPRVLRHWNVGKGRECPQTGKDMLFMLLTIFKISCTWEVTAALFNFTSATFERMMTKFLLKVYEHLYDLFVVDEAATRSMSNLVASGKTFRNYPSALYAVDVSFQQGNHPHGPHNEALHAFSGKHHLYGKKVEVSVSPAGVALNVSDHEPGHPRQDHFPQQ
;
A
#
# COMPACT_ATOMS: atom_id res chain seq x y z
N MET A 1 42.67 15.20 -10.18
CA MET A 1 41.45 16.02 -10.34
C MET A 1 40.52 15.32 -11.32
N SER A 2 39.53 14.56 -10.85
CA SER A 2 38.39 14.06 -11.67
C SER A 2 37.39 13.16 -10.91
N TYR A 3 37.26 13.29 -9.58
CA TYR A 3 36.28 12.50 -8.80
C TYR A 3 34.97 13.26 -8.48
N GLN A 4 34.92 14.58 -8.67
CA GLN A 4 33.73 15.39 -8.34
C GLN A 4 32.69 15.45 -9.48
N THR A 5 33.08 15.16 -10.72
CA THR A 5 32.20 15.32 -11.88
C THR A 5 31.17 14.19 -12.03
N VAL A 6 31.55 12.95 -11.71
CA VAL A 6 30.70 11.76 -11.89
C VAL A 6 29.60 11.68 -10.81
N ASP A 7 29.94 12.08 -9.58
CA ASP A 7 29.00 12.07 -8.45
C ASP A 7 27.93 13.16 -8.61
N SER A 8 28.33 14.32 -9.16
CA SER A 8 27.43 15.43 -9.48
C SER A 8 26.46 15.12 -10.62
N THR A 9 26.90 14.38 -11.65
CA THR A 9 26.02 13.95 -12.76
C THR A 9 25.03 12.89 -12.32
N ASN A 10 25.47 11.88 -11.56
CA ASN A 10 24.57 10.85 -11.02
C ASN A 10 23.52 11.44 -10.07
N SER A 11 23.91 12.38 -9.21
CA SER A 11 22.97 13.08 -8.31
C SER A 11 21.92 13.89 -9.07
N ARG A 12 22.30 14.50 -10.20
CA ARG A 12 21.38 15.26 -11.05
C ARG A 12 20.42 14.35 -11.80
N ASP A 13 20.91 13.25 -12.38
CA ASP A 13 20.08 12.28 -13.10
C ASP A 13 19.08 11.59 -12.16
N ASP A 14 19.52 11.31 -10.93
CA ASP A 14 18.68 10.78 -9.86
C ASP A 14 17.55 11.73 -9.45
N ALA A 15 17.84 13.02 -9.31
CA ALA A 15 16.84 14.03 -9.01
C ALA A 15 15.81 14.16 -10.15
N ILE A 16 16.25 14.12 -11.40
CA ILE A 16 15.37 14.15 -12.58
C ILE A 16 14.46 12.92 -12.59
N HIS A 17 15.01 11.73 -12.34
CA HIS A 17 14.24 10.49 -12.29
C HIS A 17 13.16 10.52 -11.20
N VAL A 18 13.53 10.91 -9.98
CA VAL A 18 12.59 11.02 -8.85
C VAL A 18 11.50 12.06 -9.15
N GLN A 19 11.86 13.20 -9.75
CA GLN A 19 10.88 14.23 -10.13
C GLN A 19 9.89 13.73 -11.18
N ASN A 20 10.37 13.01 -12.20
CA ASN A 20 9.51 12.40 -13.22
C ASN A 20 8.58 11.33 -12.62
N ALA A 21 9.11 10.52 -11.72
CA ALA A 21 8.33 9.53 -10.98
C ALA A 21 7.25 10.23 -10.12
N LEU A 22 7.59 11.27 -9.37
CA LEU A 22 6.63 12.06 -8.59
C LEU A 22 5.50 12.63 -9.45
N LEU A 23 5.83 13.22 -10.60
CA LEU A 23 4.83 13.74 -11.54
C LEU A 23 3.89 12.64 -12.04
N PHE A 24 4.43 11.48 -12.39
CA PHE A 24 3.64 10.32 -12.81
C PHE A 24 2.69 9.86 -11.70
N VAL A 25 3.19 9.73 -10.47
CA VAL A 25 2.40 9.29 -9.32
C VAL A 25 1.29 10.31 -9.01
N ALA A 26 1.59 11.61 -9.09
CA ALA A 26 0.61 12.66 -8.87
C ALA A 26 -0.53 12.64 -9.91
N ASP A 27 -0.21 12.46 -11.20
CA ASP A 27 -1.21 12.31 -12.26
C ASP A 27 -2.08 11.07 -12.04
N ARG A 28 -1.47 9.92 -11.74
CA ARG A 28 -2.22 8.68 -11.51
C ARG A 28 -3.12 8.78 -10.27
N THR A 29 -2.60 9.33 -9.17
CA THR A 29 -3.36 9.57 -7.94
C THR A 29 -4.52 10.52 -8.20
N SER A 30 -4.32 11.55 -9.03
CA SER A 30 -5.38 12.50 -9.41
C SER A 30 -6.48 11.84 -10.23
N ARG A 31 -6.13 10.97 -11.19
CA ARG A 31 -7.10 10.17 -11.95
C ARG A 31 -7.91 9.24 -11.05
N GLN A 32 -7.23 8.49 -10.18
CA GLN A 32 -7.90 7.62 -9.19
C GLN A 32 -8.79 8.42 -8.23
N ARG A 33 -8.33 9.59 -7.77
CA ARG A 33 -9.11 10.46 -6.88
C ARG A 33 -10.33 11.04 -7.59
N ASN A 34 -10.20 11.39 -8.87
CA ASN A 34 -11.32 11.84 -9.69
C ASN A 34 -12.34 10.71 -9.93
N GLU A 35 -11.90 9.48 -10.13
CA GLU A 35 -12.75 8.28 -10.18
C GLU A 35 -13.40 7.98 -8.81
N ARG A 36 -12.74 8.32 -7.70
CA ARG A 36 -13.17 8.05 -6.30
C ARG A 36 -13.80 9.24 -5.57
N ARG A 37 -14.28 10.29 -6.26
CA ARG A 37 -14.86 11.49 -5.61
C ARG A 37 -16.13 11.20 -4.78
N ARG A 38 -15.97 10.66 -3.57
CA ARG A 38 -16.97 10.65 -2.50
C ARG A 38 -16.44 10.88 -1.08
N TYR A 39 -15.14 10.94 -0.77
CA TYR A 39 -14.68 11.25 0.60
C TYR A 39 -13.34 12.03 0.65
N SER A 40 -13.13 12.75 1.76
CA SER A 40 -12.06 13.71 2.03
C SER A 40 -11.05 13.18 3.05
N THR A 41 -9.76 13.51 2.90
CA THR A 41 -8.70 13.23 3.88
C THR A 41 -7.73 14.43 3.98
N GLN A 42 -7.48 14.90 5.21
CA GLN A 42 -6.48 15.95 5.53
C GLN A 42 -5.22 15.31 6.14
N PRO A 43 -4.00 15.85 5.90
CA PRO A 43 -2.75 15.33 6.47
C PRO A 43 -2.24 16.12 7.69
N ARG A 44 -1.34 15.51 8.48
CA ARG A 44 -0.54 16.13 9.57
C ARG A 44 0.97 16.05 9.29
N GLU A 45 1.74 16.89 9.98
CA GLU A 45 3.17 17.22 9.73
C GLU A 45 4.18 16.43 10.59
N ASP A 46 5.43 16.38 10.11
CA ASP A 46 6.51 15.42 10.42
C ASP A 46 7.55 15.91 11.46
N HIS A 47 8.33 14.95 12.00
CA HIS A 47 9.63 15.15 12.67
C HIS A 47 10.57 13.96 12.36
N ASP A 48 11.86 14.23 12.14
CA ASP A 48 12.88 13.26 11.71
C ASP A 48 13.77 12.71 12.86
N ASP A 49 14.22 11.46 12.73
CA ASP A 49 15.45 10.89 13.33
C ASP A 49 15.97 9.72 12.45
N PRO A 50 17.29 9.55 12.19
CA PRO A 50 17.80 8.60 11.21
C PRO A 50 18.39 7.33 11.86
N ASP A 51 18.08 6.15 11.31
CA ASP A 51 19.13 5.14 11.13
C ASP A 51 18.82 3.97 10.17
N THR A 52 19.90 3.53 9.49
CA THR A 52 20.09 2.49 8.45
C THR A 52 20.01 2.96 6.99
N ILE A 53 21.14 2.89 6.26
CA ILE A 53 21.28 3.22 4.83
C ILE A 53 20.31 2.34 4.02
N SER A 54 19.19 2.92 3.62
CA SER A 54 18.15 2.31 2.79
C SER A 54 18.17 3.07 1.48
N PRO A 55 19.06 2.72 0.54
CA PRO A 55 19.46 3.60 -0.55
C PRO A 55 18.31 4.02 -1.47
N ILE A 56 17.26 3.19 -1.61
CA ILE A 56 16.07 3.57 -2.40
C ILE A 56 15.21 4.54 -1.60
N TYR A 57 14.89 4.23 -0.35
CA TYR A 57 14.11 5.12 0.52
C TYR A 57 14.81 6.47 0.71
N ASP A 58 16.09 6.45 1.10
CA ASP A 58 16.90 7.64 1.38
C ASP A 58 17.05 8.53 0.14
N LYS A 59 17.12 7.93 -1.06
CA LYS A 59 17.10 8.67 -2.33
C LYS A 59 15.79 9.42 -2.52
N HIS A 60 14.65 8.80 -2.21
CA HIS A 60 13.34 9.45 -2.36
C HIS A 60 13.07 10.50 -1.27
N VAL A 61 13.59 10.30 -0.06
CA VAL A 61 13.61 11.35 0.98
C VAL A 61 14.43 12.54 0.50
N ARG A 62 15.66 12.31 0.04
CA ARG A 62 16.60 13.38 -0.35
C ARG A 62 16.15 14.15 -1.59
N CYS A 63 15.67 13.46 -2.60
CA CYS A 63 15.32 14.05 -3.90
C CYS A 63 13.85 14.47 -4.01
N GLY A 64 12.96 13.90 -3.20
CA GLY A 64 11.52 14.09 -3.33
C GLY A 64 10.92 15.26 -2.55
N GLY A 65 11.73 15.97 -1.76
CA GLY A 65 11.27 17.04 -0.88
C GLY A 65 10.37 16.53 0.26
N THR A 66 9.67 17.44 0.93
CA THR A 66 8.85 17.14 2.13
C THR A 66 7.73 16.14 1.88
N ASP A 67 7.19 16.09 0.66
CA ASP A 67 6.10 15.19 0.30
C ASP A 67 6.57 13.99 -0.54
N GLY A 68 7.88 13.75 -0.65
CA GLY A 68 8.44 12.66 -1.47
C GLY A 68 7.85 11.30 -1.09
N ILE A 69 8.01 10.89 0.16
CA ILE A 69 7.50 9.60 0.66
C ILE A 69 5.97 9.51 0.55
N LYS A 70 5.27 10.55 1.01
CA LYS A 70 3.81 10.65 0.98
C LYS A 70 3.22 10.59 -0.42
N SER A 71 3.92 11.17 -1.39
CA SER A 71 3.54 11.07 -2.80
C SER A 71 3.59 9.63 -3.29
N PHE A 72 4.50 8.79 -2.78
CA PHE A 72 4.59 7.38 -3.18
C PHE A 72 3.74 6.42 -2.34
N THR A 73 3.46 6.72 -1.07
CA THR A 73 2.82 5.74 -0.15
C THR A 73 1.48 6.18 0.46
N ASN A 74 1.13 7.49 0.38
CA ASN A 74 0.09 8.17 1.17
C ASN A 74 0.40 8.36 2.66
N PHE A 75 1.55 7.89 3.13
CA PHE A 75 2.01 8.09 4.50
C PHE A 75 3.03 9.21 4.55
N SER A 76 2.93 10.08 5.55
CA SER A 76 4.03 10.99 5.86
C SER A 76 5.32 10.20 6.15
N GLN A 77 6.44 10.89 6.20
CA GLN A 77 7.71 10.24 6.52
C GLN A 77 7.65 9.59 7.91
N SER A 78 7.10 10.29 8.90
CA SER A 78 6.90 9.78 10.25
C SER A 78 5.97 8.56 10.29
N GLU A 79 4.80 8.64 9.64
CA GLU A 79 3.86 7.51 9.58
C GLU A 79 4.48 6.28 8.91
N PHE A 80 5.34 6.48 7.90
CA PHE A 80 6.09 5.39 7.29
C PHE A 80 7.09 4.76 8.28
N GLU A 81 7.82 5.57 9.04
CA GLU A 81 8.74 5.06 10.06
C GLU A 81 8.00 4.27 11.14
N ASP A 82 6.84 4.72 11.60
CA ASP A 82 6.02 3.98 12.58
C ASP A 82 5.65 2.60 12.05
N ILE A 83 5.20 2.52 10.78
CA ILE A 83 4.92 1.25 10.12
C ILE A 83 6.19 0.41 10.03
N TRP A 84 7.31 1.00 9.62
CA TRP A 84 8.59 0.30 9.52
C TRP A 84 9.01 -0.29 10.86
N TYR A 85 8.97 0.48 11.96
CA TYR A 85 9.34 0.01 13.29
C TYR A 85 8.43 -1.11 13.79
N ALA A 86 7.13 -1.05 13.50
CA ALA A 86 6.20 -2.12 13.84
C ALA A 86 6.56 -3.43 13.13
N VAL A 87 6.92 -3.39 11.84
CA VAL A 87 7.18 -4.60 11.04
C VAL A 87 8.64 -5.05 11.04
N LYS A 88 9.57 -4.17 11.38
CA LYS A 88 11.03 -4.38 11.35
C LYS A 88 11.46 -5.67 12.02
N PRO A 89 10.98 -6.04 13.23
CA PRO A 89 11.37 -7.29 13.87
C PRO A 89 11.04 -8.54 13.02
N ARG A 90 9.85 -8.57 12.39
CA ARG A 90 9.45 -9.66 11.50
C ARG A 90 10.30 -9.68 10.24
N VAL A 91 10.51 -8.52 9.62
CA VAL A 91 11.28 -8.38 8.39
C VAL A 91 12.71 -8.88 8.61
N LEU A 92 13.41 -8.42 9.66
CA LEU A 92 14.78 -8.84 9.95
C LEU A 92 14.91 -10.35 10.22
N ARG A 93 13.86 -10.99 10.74
CA ARG A 93 13.84 -12.43 11.02
C ARG A 93 13.54 -13.32 9.81
N HIS A 94 12.85 -12.80 8.78
CA HIS A 94 12.31 -13.63 7.69
C HIS A 94 12.75 -13.19 6.28
N TRP A 95 13.20 -11.95 6.11
CA TRP A 95 13.70 -11.43 4.85
C TRP A 95 15.21 -11.63 4.73
N ASN A 96 15.68 -12.10 3.57
CA ASN A 96 17.09 -12.43 3.32
C ASN A 96 17.72 -13.42 4.31
N VAL A 97 16.91 -14.20 5.03
CA VAL A 97 17.40 -15.27 5.92
C VAL A 97 17.38 -16.61 5.19
N GLY A 98 18.45 -17.40 5.35
CA GLY A 98 18.55 -18.78 4.87
C GLY A 98 19.63 -19.01 3.81
N LYS A 99 19.56 -20.16 3.13
CA LYS A 99 20.53 -20.52 2.08
C LYS A 99 20.04 -20.04 0.71
N GLY A 100 20.84 -19.24 0.03
CA GLY A 100 20.58 -18.77 -1.32
C GLY A 100 21.18 -17.40 -1.59
N ARG A 101 20.98 -16.89 -2.80
CA ARG A 101 21.35 -15.51 -3.14
C ARG A 101 20.44 -14.54 -2.40
N GLU A 102 21.03 -13.68 -1.59
CA GLU A 102 20.33 -12.59 -0.91
C GLU A 102 19.87 -11.51 -1.91
N CYS A 103 18.73 -10.88 -1.63
CA CYS A 103 18.30 -9.70 -2.36
C CYS A 103 19.16 -8.51 -1.91
N PRO A 104 19.72 -7.72 -2.84
CA PRO A 104 20.55 -6.57 -2.46
C PRO A 104 19.77 -5.44 -1.80
N GLN A 105 18.43 -5.48 -1.82
CA GLN A 105 17.58 -4.44 -1.25
C GLN A 105 17.30 -4.70 0.23
N THR A 106 17.32 -3.63 1.02
CA THR A 106 17.04 -3.68 2.45
C THR A 106 15.55 -3.95 2.70
N GLY A 107 15.22 -4.43 3.90
CA GLY A 107 13.81 -4.62 4.28
C GLY A 107 12.97 -3.34 4.20
N LYS A 108 13.58 -2.18 4.48
CA LYS A 108 12.91 -0.88 4.46
C LYS A 108 12.65 -0.40 3.03
N ASP A 109 13.63 -0.56 2.12
CA ASP A 109 13.43 -0.31 0.69
C ASP A 109 12.31 -1.17 0.13
N MET A 110 12.29 -2.46 0.52
CA MET A 110 11.26 -3.40 0.10
C MET A 110 9.87 -3.00 0.61
N LEU A 111 9.75 -2.55 1.85
CA LEU A 111 8.50 -2.01 2.40
C LEU A 111 8.05 -0.76 1.64
N PHE A 112 8.95 0.18 1.38
CA PHE A 112 8.65 1.41 0.64
C PHE A 112 8.14 1.13 -0.78
N MET A 113 8.82 0.24 -1.51
CA MET A 113 8.40 -0.18 -2.85
C MET A 113 7.05 -0.93 -2.80
N LEU A 114 6.81 -1.76 -1.78
CA LEU A 114 5.55 -2.48 -1.60
C LEU A 114 4.36 -1.53 -1.36
N LEU A 115 4.50 -0.57 -0.45
CA LEU A 115 3.45 0.41 -0.19
C LEU A 115 3.17 1.30 -1.42
N THR A 116 4.21 1.56 -2.22
CA THR A 116 4.06 2.26 -3.50
C THR A 116 3.18 1.48 -4.49
N ILE A 117 3.37 0.16 -4.58
CA ILE A 117 2.53 -0.71 -5.43
C ILE A 117 1.08 -0.63 -4.99
N PHE A 118 0.83 -0.73 -3.68
CA PHE A 118 -0.53 -0.66 -3.13
C PHE A 118 -1.20 0.70 -3.41
N LYS A 119 -0.45 1.80 -3.31
CA LYS A 119 -0.96 3.12 -3.66
C LYS A 119 -1.32 3.21 -5.15
N ILE A 120 -0.38 2.96 -6.03
CA ILE A 120 -0.50 3.34 -7.45
C ILE A 120 -1.34 2.32 -8.23
N SER A 121 -1.35 1.04 -7.82
CA SER A 121 -2.11 -0.04 -8.47
C SER A 121 -1.95 -0.02 -10.01
N CYS A 122 -0.71 -0.01 -10.48
CA CYS A 122 -0.33 -0.01 -11.90
C CYS A 122 0.26 -1.39 -12.32
N THR A 123 0.61 -1.54 -13.60
CA THR A 123 1.33 -2.74 -14.06
C THR A 123 2.73 -2.84 -13.44
N TRP A 124 3.29 -4.05 -13.50
CA TRP A 124 4.65 -4.30 -13.03
C TRP A 124 5.69 -3.52 -13.83
N GLU A 125 5.48 -3.30 -15.13
CA GLU A 125 6.40 -2.49 -15.98
C GLU A 125 6.47 -1.05 -15.47
N VAL A 126 5.31 -0.46 -15.20
CA VAL A 126 5.20 0.92 -14.74
C VAL A 126 5.79 1.07 -13.35
N THR A 127 5.41 0.19 -12.42
CA THR A 127 5.89 0.27 -11.03
C THR A 127 7.38 -0.06 -10.90
N ALA A 128 7.91 -0.99 -11.69
CA ALA A 128 9.34 -1.28 -11.74
C ALA A 128 10.15 -0.11 -12.30
N ALA A 129 9.65 0.58 -13.32
CA ALA A 129 10.29 1.74 -13.91
C ALA A 129 10.47 2.89 -12.91
N LEU A 130 9.54 3.07 -11.96
CA LEU A 130 9.67 4.07 -10.89
C LEU A 130 10.95 3.87 -10.07
N PHE A 131 11.41 2.63 -9.93
CA PHE A 131 12.55 2.25 -9.10
C PHE A 131 13.75 1.75 -9.92
N ASN A 132 13.75 1.93 -11.24
CA ASN A 132 14.82 1.49 -12.15
C ASN A 132 15.07 -0.04 -12.13
N PHE A 133 14.01 -0.84 -12.03
CA PHE A 133 14.07 -2.30 -12.18
C PHE A 133 13.43 -2.77 -13.48
N THR A 134 13.76 -4.00 -13.89
CA THR A 134 12.97 -4.71 -14.89
C THR A 134 11.71 -5.30 -14.26
N SER A 135 10.60 -5.31 -15.02
CA SER A 135 9.28 -5.81 -14.57
C SER A 135 9.37 -7.17 -13.86
N ALA A 136 9.98 -8.17 -14.52
CA ALA A 136 10.09 -9.53 -14.00
C ALA A 136 10.94 -9.64 -12.71
N THR A 137 11.96 -8.79 -12.55
CA THR A 137 12.79 -8.78 -11.33
C THR A 137 12.01 -8.16 -10.18
N PHE A 138 11.36 -7.04 -10.45
CA PHE A 138 10.60 -6.29 -9.48
C PHE A 138 9.40 -7.08 -8.96
N GLU A 139 8.61 -7.69 -9.86
CA GLU A 139 7.51 -8.58 -9.51
C GLU A 139 7.99 -9.69 -8.57
N ARG A 140 9.03 -10.43 -8.96
CA ARG A 140 9.57 -11.53 -8.14
C ARG A 140 10.01 -11.07 -6.76
N MET A 141 10.69 -9.93 -6.69
CA MET A 141 11.14 -9.35 -5.43
C MET A 141 9.96 -8.99 -4.53
N MET A 142 8.99 -8.26 -5.06
CA MET A 142 7.84 -7.75 -4.32
C MET A 142 6.92 -8.87 -3.86
N THR A 143 6.62 -9.84 -4.73
CA THR A 143 5.84 -11.03 -4.36
C THR A 143 6.53 -11.85 -3.28
N LYS A 144 7.84 -12.08 -3.39
CA LYS A 144 8.61 -12.81 -2.37
C LYS A 144 8.58 -12.09 -1.03
N PHE A 145 8.71 -10.77 -1.03
CA PHE A 145 8.67 -9.97 0.20
C PHE A 145 7.28 -9.97 0.82
N LEU A 146 6.24 -9.73 0.03
CA LEU A 146 4.84 -9.75 0.48
C LEU A 146 4.51 -11.07 1.18
N LEU A 147 4.86 -12.21 0.59
CA LEU A 147 4.65 -13.53 1.19
C LEU A 147 5.34 -13.73 2.54
N LYS A 148 6.37 -12.94 2.88
CA LYS A 148 7.05 -13.00 4.18
C LYS A 148 6.42 -12.12 5.25
N VAL A 149 5.71 -11.07 4.83
CA VAL A 149 5.20 -10.03 5.74
C VAL A 149 3.67 -9.98 5.82
N TYR A 150 2.93 -10.51 4.86
CA TYR A 150 1.47 -10.29 4.76
C TYR A 150 0.69 -10.76 6.00
N GLU A 151 0.98 -11.96 6.53
CA GLU A 151 0.33 -12.48 7.73
C GLU A 151 0.56 -11.54 8.91
N HIS A 152 1.80 -11.12 9.09
CA HIS A 152 2.16 -10.25 10.20
C HIS A 152 1.55 -8.85 10.08
N LEU A 153 1.46 -8.31 8.86
CA LEU A 153 0.76 -7.05 8.61
C LEU A 153 -0.73 -7.17 8.97
N TYR A 154 -1.36 -8.28 8.60
CA TYR A 154 -2.76 -8.52 8.93
C TYR A 154 -2.97 -8.67 10.44
N ASP A 155 -2.11 -9.42 11.11
CA ASP A 155 -2.16 -9.60 12.55
C ASP A 155 -2.05 -8.25 13.28
N LEU A 156 -1.03 -7.46 12.95
CA LEU A 156 -0.76 -6.18 13.60
C LEU A 156 -1.88 -5.15 13.37
N PHE A 157 -2.31 -4.98 12.11
CA PHE A 157 -3.17 -3.86 11.74
C PHE A 157 -4.66 -4.19 11.71
N VAL A 158 -5.03 -5.47 11.81
CA VAL A 158 -6.43 -5.91 11.78
C VAL A 158 -6.78 -6.75 13.01
N VAL A 159 -6.04 -7.82 13.29
CA VAL A 159 -6.39 -8.76 14.37
C VAL A 159 -6.18 -8.14 15.75
N ASP A 160 -5.00 -7.56 15.99
CA ASP A 160 -4.68 -6.92 17.28
C ASP A 160 -5.56 -5.69 17.52
N GLU A 161 -5.82 -4.94 16.46
CA GLU A 161 -6.71 -3.78 16.45
C GLU A 161 -8.19 -4.17 16.70
N ALA A 162 -8.62 -5.35 16.27
CA ALA A 162 -9.93 -5.91 16.59
C ALA A 162 -10.02 -6.36 18.06
N ALA A 163 -8.96 -6.99 18.57
CA ALA A 163 -8.91 -7.45 19.96
C ALA A 163 -8.95 -6.28 20.97
N THR A 164 -8.35 -5.15 20.63
CA THR A 164 -8.34 -3.95 21.48
C THR A 164 -9.63 -3.13 21.40
N ARG A 165 -10.43 -3.27 20.34
CA ARG A 165 -11.67 -2.51 20.13
C ARG A 165 -12.92 -3.30 20.50
N SER A 166 -13.03 -3.70 21.76
CA SER A 166 -14.31 -4.16 22.31
C SER A 166 -15.31 -3.01 22.48
N MET A 167 -16.60 -3.34 22.55
CA MET A 167 -17.64 -2.35 22.85
C MET A 167 -17.39 -1.59 24.15
N SER A 168 -16.88 -2.25 25.18
CA SER A 168 -16.53 -1.60 26.46
C SER A 168 -15.45 -0.54 26.28
N ASN A 169 -14.41 -0.83 25.48
CA ASN A 169 -13.31 0.08 25.24
C ASN A 169 -13.74 1.28 24.39
N LEU A 170 -14.63 1.07 23.41
CA LEU A 170 -15.20 2.15 22.60
C LEU A 170 -16.08 3.09 23.43
N VAL A 171 -16.93 2.54 24.32
CA VAL A 171 -17.75 3.34 25.23
C VAL A 171 -16.89 4.13 26.21
N ALA A 172 -15.92 3.47 26.84
CA ALA A 172 -15.01 4.12 27.80
C ALA A 172 -14.17 5.24 27.17
N SER A 173 -13.77 5.08 25.90
CA SER A 173 -13.02 6.10 25.15
C SER A 173 -13.90 7.15 24.45
N GLY A 174 -15.23 7.03 24.53
CA GLY A 174 -16.17 7.90 23.83
C GLY A 174 -16.12 7.80 22.30
N LYS A 175 -15.49 6.76 21.75
CA LYS A 175 -15.33 6.53 20.31
C LYS A 175 -16.43 5.62 19.76
N THR A 176 -17.68 5.98 19.98
CA THR A 176 -18.86 5.24 19.47
C THR A 176 -19.50 5.96 18.27
N PHE A 177 -20.21 5.23 17.42
CA PHE A 177 -21.01 5.90 16.38
C PHE A 177 -22.09 6.78 17.01
N ARG A 178 -22.19 8.03 16.55
CA ARG A 178 -23.14 9.03 17.08
C ARG A 178 -24.59 8.55 17.10
N ASN A 179 -25.03 7.91 16.02
CA ASN A 179 -26.43 7.47 15.86
C ASN A 179 -26.64 6.00 16.24
N TYR A 180 -25.56 5.22 16.40
CA TYR A 180 -25.63 3.79 16.71
C TYR A 180 -24.60 3.43 17.81
N PRO A 181 -24.79 3.90 19.06
CA PRO A 181 -23.76 3.75 20.10
C PRO A 181 -23.44 2.31 20.50
N SER A 182 -24.31 1.36 20.15
CA SER A 182 -24.13 -0.07 20.40
C SER A 182 -23.48 -0.83 19.25
N ALA A 183 -23.22 -0.18 18.10
CA ALA A 183 -22.59 -0.81 16.96
C ALA A 183 -21.06 -0.81 17.10
N LEU A 184 -20.45 -1.99 17.02
CA LEU A 184 -19.00 -2.19 17.13
C LEU A 184 -18.24 -1.72 15.89
N TYR A 185 -18.83 -1.94 14.72
CA TYR A 185 -18.26 -1.57 13.43
C TYR A 185 -19.36 -1.29 12.41
N ALA A 186 -19.01 -0.56 11.37
CA ALA A 186 -19.76 -0.48 10.13
C ALA A 186 -19.08 -1.40 9.10
N VAL A 187 -19.87 -1.94 8.18
CA VAL A 187 -19.38 -2.78 7.10
C VAL A 187 -19.57 -2.04 5.79
N ASP A 188 -18.53 -1.97 4.97
CA ASP A 188 -18.61 -1.43 3.61
C ASP A 188 -17.82 -2.29 2.62
N VAL A 189 -18.25 -2.26 1.36
CA VAL A 189 -17.61 -2.99 0.27
C VAL A 189 -16.76 -2.01 -0.55
N SER A 190 -15.46 -2.23 -0.53
CA SER A 190 -14.52 -1.49 -1.37
C SER A 190 -14.28 -2.24 -2.68
N PHE A 191 -14.33 -1.51 -3.80
CA PHE A 191 -13.92 -2.03 -5.10
C PHE A 191 -12.50 -1.56 -5.42
N GLN A 192 -11.58 -2.52 -5.51
CA GLN A 192 -10.22 -2.28 -5.96
C GLN A 192 -10.13 -2.54 -7.45
N GLN A 193 -9.98 -1.47 -8.22
CA GLN A 193 -9.70 -1.57 -9.66
C GLN A 193 -8.40 -2.35 -9.88
N GLY A 194 -8.47 -3.30 -10.80
CA GLY A 194 -7.33 -4.05 -11.30
C GLY A 194 -7.13 -3.81 -12.81
N ASN A 195 -6.05 -4.35 -13.33
CA ASN A 195 -5.84 -4.43 -14.77
C ASN A 195 -6.82 -5.43 -15.40
N HIS A 196 -7.07 -5.26 -16.71
CA HIS A 196 -7.78 -6.27 -17.48
C HIS A 196 -7.02 -7.61 -17.39
N PRO A 197 -7.66 -8.70 -16.94
CA PRO A 197 -7.02 -10.01 -16.93
C PRO A 197 -6.58 -10.40 -18.34
N HIS A 198 -5.38 -10.94 -18.48
CA HIS A 198 -4.95 -11.52 -19.74
C HIS A 198 -5.67 -12.87 -19.91
N GLY A 199 -6.45 -13.02 -20.98
CA GLY A 199 -7.16 -14.26 -21.25
C GLY A 199 -8.37 -14.10 -22.17
N PRO A 200 -9.14 -15.18 -22.39
CA PRO A 200 -10.39 -15.14 -23.14
C PRO A 200 -11.37 -14.15 -22.52
N HIS A 201 -12.20 -13.53 -23.37
CA HIS A 201 -13.18 -12.52 -22.97
C HIS A 201 -14.06 -12.96 -21.79
N ASN A 202 -14.52 -14.21 -21.78
CA ASN A 202 -15.37 -14.76 -20.73
C ASN A 202 -14.67 -14.84 -19.36
N GLU A 203 -13.36 -15.11 -19.34
CA GLU A 203 -12.59 -15.14 -18.10
C GLU A 203 -12.39 -13.74 -17.53
N ALA A 204 -12.11 -12.77 -18.41
CA ALA A 204 -11.97 -11.38 -18.02
C ALA A 204 -13.28 -10.78 -17.49
N LEU A 205 -14.43 -11.19 -18.04
CA LEU A 205 -15.76 -10.75 -17.58
C LEU A 205 -16.02 -11.08 -16.11
N HIS A 206 -15.45 -12.15 -15.56
CA HIS A 206 -15.61 -12.45 -14.13
C HIS A 206 -15.05 -11.32 -13.24
N ALA A 207 -13.95 -10.70 -13.65
CA ALA A 207 -13.37 -9.56 -12.93
C ALA A 207 -14.07 -8.23 -13.26
N PHE A 208 -14.99 -8.19 -14.23
CA PHE A 208 -15.64 -6.95 -14.66
C PHE A 208 -16.81 -6.58 -13.74
N SER A 209 -16.80 -5.36 -13.23
CA SER A 209 -17.90 -4.79 -12.47
C SER A 209 -18.80 -3.96 -13.38
N GLY A 210 -20.01 -4.45 -13.65
CA GLY A 210 -21.00 -3.73 -14.45
C GLY A 210 -21.40 -2.37 -13.86
N LYS A 211 -21.41 -2.24 -12.52
CA LYS A 211 -21.72 -0.99 -11.82
C LYS A 211 -20.67 0.09 -12.02
N HIS A 212 -19.40 -0.30 -12.07
CA HIS A 212 -18.28 0.64 -12.12
C HIS A 212 -17.66 0.76 -13.52
N HIS A 213 -18.05 -0.12 -14.46
CA HIS A 213 -17.43 -0.25 -15.79
C HIS A 213 -15.91 -0.45 -15.74
N LEU A 214 -15.43 -1.16 -14.71
CA LEU A 214 -14.02 -1.40 -14.44
C LEU A 214 -13.78 -2.86 -14.07
N TYR A 215 -12.58 -3.36 -14.38
CA TYR A 215 -12.10 -4.65 -13.88
C TYR A 215 -11.55 -4.48 -12.46
N GLY A 216 -11.75 -5.48 -11.61
CA GLY A 216 -11.26 -5.42 -10.24
C GLY A 216 -11.85 -6.47 -9.33
N LYS A 217 -11.53 -6.31 -8.05
CA LYS A 217 -11.98 -7.18 -6.97
C LYS A 217 -12.75 -6.37 -5.95
N LYS A 218 -13.71 -7.01 -5.29
CA LYS A 218 -14.47 -6.44 -4.18
C LYS A 218 -14.00 -7.08 -2.89
N VAL A 219 -13.89 -6.27 -1.86
CA VAL A 219 -13.55 -6.73 -0.52
C VAL A 219 -14.47 -6.03 0.45
N GLU A 220 -15.05 -6.79 1.37
CA GLU A 220 -15.81 -6.24 2.47
C GLU A 220 -14.87 -5.94 3.63
N VAL A 221 -15.00 -4.74 4.20
CA VAL A 221 -14.17 -4.29 5.33
C VAL A 221 -15.08 -3.87 6.46
N SER A 222 -14.86 -4.45 7.64
CA SER A 222 -15.47 -4.01 8.89
C SER A 222 -14.61 -2.93 9.52
N VAL A 223 -15.16 -1.73 9.71
CA VAL A 223 -14.43 -0.56 10.20
C VAL A 223 -15.06 -0.05 11.50
N SER A 224 -14.24 0.11 12.52
CA SER A 224 -14.63 0.70 13.81
C SER A 224 -15.05 2.17 13.67
N PRO A 225 -15.77 2.75 14.65
CA PRO A 225 -16.07 4.18 14.66
C PRO A 225 -14.83 5.09 14.62
N ALA A 226 -13.66 4.56 15.01
CA ALA A 226 -12.38 5.26 14.97
C ALA A 226 -11.69 5.23 13.58
N GLY A 227 -12.31 4.61 12.57
CA GLY A 227 -11.78 4.54 11.21
C GLY A 227 -10.75 3.42 11.00
N VAL A 228 -10.67 2.44 11.90
CA VAL A 228 -9.71 1.33 11.80
C VAL A 228 -10.40 0.03 11.41
N ALA A 229 -9.79 -0.73 10.50
CA ALA A 229 -10.26 -2.02 10.04
C ALA A 229 -10.14 -3.08 11.14
N LEU A 230 -11.21 -3.85 11.36
CA LEU A 230 -11.27 -4.95 12.34
C LEU A 230 -11.40 -6.32 11.67
N ASN A 231 -11.85 -6.33 10.42
CA ASN A 231 -11.95 -7.53 9.62
C ASN A 231 -11.95 -7.17 8.13
N VAL A 232 -11.37 -8.05 7.32
CA VAL A 232 -11.36 -7.95 5.87
C VAL A 232 -11.78 -9.31 5.32
N SER A 233 -12.81 -9.34 4.46
CA SER A 233 -13.25 -10.58 3.82
C SER A 233 -12.22 -11.09 2.81
N ASP A 234 -12.40 -12.34 2.38
CA ASP A 234 -11.83 -12.77 1.11
C ASP A 234 -12.32 -11.88 -0.03
N HIS A 235 -11.53 -11.83 -1.10
CA HIS A 235 -11.85 -11.01 -2.25
C HIS A 235 -12.81 -11.71 -3.19
N GLU A 236 -13.82 -10.99 -3.66
CA GLU A 236 -14.80 -11.45 -4.64
C GLU A 236 -14.55 -10.80 -6.01
N PRO A 237 -14.88 -11.48 -7.13
CA PRO A 237 -14.80 -10.90 -8.45
C PRO A 237 -15.75 -9.69 -8.64
N GLY A 238 -15.44 -8.83 -9.62
CA GLY A 238 -16.27 -7.67 -9.97
C GLY A 238 -17.72 -8.02 -10.31
N HIS A 239 -17.95 -9.22 -10.86
CA HIS A 239 -19.27 -9.80 -11.10
C HIS A 239 -19.62 -10.82 -9.99
N PRO A 240 -20.72 -10.66 -9.23
CA PRO A 240 -21.14 -11.70 -8.30
C PRO A 240 -21.53 -12.97 -9.06
N ARG A 241 -21.16 -14.16 -8.54
CA ARG A 241 -21.80 -15.41 -8.98
C ARG A 241 -23.28 -15.35 -8.61
N GLN A 242 -24.16 -15.74 -9.52
CA GLN A 242 -25.59 -15.92 -9.22
C GLN A 242 -25.88 -17.23 -8.45
N ASP A 243 -24.91 -17.76 -7.72
CA ASP A 243 -25.05 -19.04 -7.05
C ASP A 243 -25.37 -18.81 -5.58
N HIS A 244 -26.68 -18.88 -5.29
CA HIS A 244 -27.31 -19.11 -3.99
C HIS A 244 -26.95 -18.16 -2.84
N PHE A 245 -27.74 -17.10 -2.69
CA PHE A 245 -28.06 -16.59 -1.35
C PHE A 245 -28.90 -17.64 -0.62
N PRO A 246 -28.49 -18.17 0.55
CA PRO A 246 -29.44 -18.78 1.46
C PRO A 246 -30.35 -17.67 1.98
N GLN A 247 -31.65 -17.82 1.75
CA GLN A 247 -32.66 -16.99 2.38
C GLN A 247 -32.56 -17.18 3.90
N GLN A 248 -32.39 -16.08 4.63
CA GLN A 248 -32.76 -15.99 6.05
C GLN A 248 -34.11 -15.29 6.15
#